data_AF-A0A2G2B5U9-F1
#
_entry.id   AF-A0A2G2B5U9-F1
#
_cell.length_a   1.000
_cell.length_b   1.000
_cell.length_c   1.000
_cell.angle_alpha   90.00
_cell.angle_beta   90.00
_cell.angle_gamma   90.00
#
_symmetry.space_group_name_H-M   'P 1'
#
loop_
_entity.id
_entity.type
_entity.pdbx_description
1 polymer ?
#
loop_
_entity_poly.entity_id
_entity_poly.type
_entity_poly.pdbx_seq_one_letter_code
_entity_poly.pdbx_strand_id
1 'polypeptide(L)'
;MMIATLKHCGLPQGVKRSGFIEHVAPALKARGISASAIHYLAKAFEAWTRDQDYVANRVCGFWHKVGILAEKLCVSVRTINSIERQLEEAGLINRTVMANG
;
A
#
# COMPACT_ATOMS: atom_id res chain seq x y z
N MET A 1 -13.97 13.38 -17.67
CA MET A 1 -14.08 12.08 -16.96
C MET A 1 -12.74 11.35 -17.13
N MET A 2 -11.78 11.58 -16.23
CA MET A 2 -10.53 10.81 -16.25
C MET A 2 -10.76 9.50 -15.51
N ILE A 3 -10.87 8.40 -16.24
CA ILE A 3 -10.69 7.07 -15.67
C ILE A 3 -9.17 6.91 -15.55
N ALA A 4 -8.58 7.36 -14.44
CA ALA A 4 -7.25 6.93 -14.08
C ALA A 4 -7.36 5.43 -13.80
N THR A 5 -7.10 4.59 -14.80
CA THR A 5 -6.96 3.16 -14.53
C THR A 5 -5.80 3.05 -13.55
N LEU A 6 -6.06 2.62 -12.31
CA LEU A 6 -5.08 2.38 -11.24
C LEU A 6 -4.12 1.21 -11.57
N LYS A 7 -3.82 1.04 -12.85
CA LYS A 7 -3.05 -0.03 -13.43
C LYS A 7 -1.60 0.38 -13.48
N HIS A 8 -0.72 -0.47 -13.00
CA HIS A 8 0.73 -0.27 -13.12
C HIS A 8 1.32 -1.15 -14.24
N CYS A 9 2.54 -0.83 -14.66
CA CYS A 9 3.32 -1.62 -15.63
C CYS A 9 3.86 -2.94 -15.05
N GLY A 10 3.56 -3.24 -13.79
CA GLY A 10 4.03 -4.42 -13.08
C GLY A 10 5.29 -4.13 -12.25
N LEU A 11 5.86 -5.18 -11.66
CA LEU A 11 7.14 -5.08 -10.96
C LEU A 11 8.31 -4.95 -11.93
N PRO A 12 9.42 -4.29 -11.52
CA PRO A 12 10.66 -4.31 -12.29
C PRO A 12 11.14 -5.74 -12.56
N GLN A 13 11.85 -5.94 -13.67
CA GLN A 13 12.34 -7.25 -14.06
C GLN A 13 13.22 -7.87 -12.96
N GLY A 14 12.92 -9.13 -12.59
CA GLY A 14 13.66 -9.86 -11.56
C GLY A 14 13.28 -9.50 -10.12
N VAL A 15 12.41 -8.51 -9.90
CA VAL A 15 11.97 -8.10 -8.56
C VAL A 15 10.73 -8.90 -8.15
N LYS A 16 10.78 -9.54 -6.98
CA LYS A 16 9.64 -10.21 -6.37
C LYS A 16 8.83 -9.23 -5.53
N ARG A 17 7.52 -9.45 -5.44
CA ARG A 17 6.59 -8.69 -4.58
C ARG A 17 7.12 -8.55 -3.15
N SER A 18 7.57 -9.66 -2.55
CA SER A 18 8.08 -9.68 -1.17
C SER A 18 9.36 -8.86 -0.96
N GLY A 19 10.18 -8.69 -1.99
CA GLY A 19 11.41 -7.89 -1.93
C GLY A 19 11.24 -6.45 -2.44
N PHE A 20 10.09 -6.12 -3.02
CA PHE A 20 9.89 -4.83 -3.67
C PHE A 20 10.08 -3.64 -2.73
N ILE A 21 9.66 -3.78 -1.47
CA ILE A 21 9.78 -2.71 -0.48
C ILE A 21 11.24 -2.31 -0.23
N GLU A 22 12.18 -3.25 -0.29
CA GLU A 22 13.61 -2.98 -0.05
C GLU A 22 14.19 -2.06 -1.12
N HIS A 23 13.72 -2.18 -2.36
CA HIS A 23 14.14 -1.34 -3.48
C HIS A 23 13.60 0.09 -3.36
N VAL A 24 12.37 0.27 -2.88
CA VAL A 24 11.70 1.59 -2.86
C VAL A 24 11.83 2.32 -1.52
N ALA A 25 12.10 1.61 -0.42
CA ALA A 25 12.18 2.20 0.91
C ALA A 25 13.16 3.39 1.03
N PRO A 26 14.37 3.37 0.43
CA PRO A 26 15.26 4.53 0.46
C PRO A 26 14.64 5.78 -0.18
N ALA A 27 13.96 5.62 -1.33
CA ALA A 27 13.28 6.71 -2.02
C ALA A 27 12.07 7.21 -1.22
N LEU A 28 11.31 6.30 -0.59
CA LEU A 28 10.19 6.67 0.29
C LEU A 28 10.68 7.47 1.51
N LYS A 29 11.79 7.05 2.14
CA LYS A 29 12.41 7.81 3.24
C LYS A 29 12.87 9.19 2.79
N ALA A 30 13.52 9.30 1.64
CA ALA A 30 13.94 10.58 1.07
C ALA A 30 12.75 11.53 0.79
N ARG A 31 11.56 10.96 0.50
CA ARG A 31 10.30 11.70 0.34
C ARG A 31 9.59 12.02 1.67
N GLY A 32 10.20 11.72 2.82
CA GLY A 32 9.62 12.01 4.14
C GLY A 32 8.54 11.03 4.59
N ILE A 33 8.41 9.86 3.94
CA ILE A 33 7.45 8.83 4.37
C ILE A 33 7.93 8.19 5.67
N SER A 34 7.04 8.11 6.65
CA SER A 34 7.39 7.60 7.98
C SER A 34 7.78 6.12 7.94
N ALA A 35 8.63 5.69 8.88
CA ALA A 35 9.01 4.28 9.00
C ALA A 35 7.79 3.37 9.19
N SER A 36 6.80 3.82 9.96
CA SER A 36 5.54 3.08 10.17
C SER A 36 4.72 2.94 8.89
N ALA A 37 4.68 3.97 8.05
CA ALA A 37 4.02 3.90 6.74
C ALA A 37 4.76 2.97 5.76
N ILE A 38 6.09 2.99 5.77
CA ILE A 38 6.90 2.03 5.00
C ILE A 38 6.66 0.60 5.49
N HIS A 39 6.58 0.38 6.81
CA HIS A 39 6.29 -0.93 7.39
C HIS A 39 4.88 -1.42 7.02
N TYR A 40 3.90 -0.53 7.03
CA TYR A 40 2.54 -0.83 6.55
C TYR A 40 2.56 -1.31 5.09
N LEU A 41 3.28 -0.59 4.20
CA LEU A 41 3.43 -1.00 2.80
C LEU A 41 4.16 -2.35 2.66
N ALA A 42 5.20 -2.59 3.46
CA ALA A 42 5.89 -3.87 3.50
C ALA A 42 4.91 -5.01 3.79
N LYS A 43 4.05 -4.85 4.80
CA LYS A 43 3.05 -5.86 5.18
C LYS A 43 1.95 -6.03 4.15
N ALA A 44 1.52 -4.95 3.51
CA ALA A 44 0.62 -5.04 2.37
C ALA A 44 1.23 -5.86 1.23
N PHE A 45 2.48 -5.58 0.90
CA PHE A 45 3.20 -6.26 -0.17
C PHE A 45 3.47 -7.71 0.19
N GLU A 46 3.82 -8.05 1.44
CA GLU A 46 4.16 -9.42 1.84
C GLU A 46 2.94 -10.32 2.10
N ALA A 47 1.89 -9.79 2.71
CA ALA A 47 0.85 -10.62 3.34
C ALA A 47 -0.57 -10.38 2.84
N TRP A 48 -0.88 -9.21 2.26
CA TRP A 48 -2.27 -8.83 1.94
C TRP A 48 -2.55 -8.74 0.44
N THR A 49 -1.50 -8.69 -0.38
CA THR A 49 -1.57 -8.71 -1.83
C THR A 49 -1.01 -10.03 -2.38
N ARG A 50 -1.39 -10.36 -3.61
CA ARG A 50 -0.98 -11.58 -4.32
C ARG A 50 -0.06 -11.21 -5.49
N ASP A 51 0.79 -12.15 -5.92
CA ASP A 51 1.71 -11.90 -7.04
C ASP A 51 0.98 -11.49 -8.34
N GLN A 52 -0.22 -12.04 -8.57
CA GLN A 52 -1.09 -11.69 -9.71
C GLN A 52 -1.52 -10.22 -9.73
N ASP A 53 -1.56 -9.56 -8.56
CA ASP A 53 -1.97 -8.17 -8.45
C ASP A 53 -0.89 -7.23 -9.03
N TYR A 54 0.34 -7.75 -9.18
CA TYR A 54 1.53 -7.07 -9.70
C TYR A 54 1.81 -7.34 -11.19
N VAL A 55 0.89 -8.02 -11.88
CA VAL A 55 0.99 -8.20 -13.34
C VAL A 55 0.67 -6.87 -14.05
N ALA A 56 1.33 -6.60 -15.18
CA ALA A 56 1.04 -5.43 -15.99
C ALA A 56 -0.46 -5.32 -16.31
N ASN A 57 -0.98 -4.09 -16.29
CA ASN A 57 -2.41 -3.79 -16.49
C ASN A 57 -3.36 -4.29 -15.38
N ARG A 58 -2.84 -4.69 -14.21
CA ARG A 58 -3.62 -4.96 -12.99
C ARG A 58 -3.43 -3.84 -11.96
N VAL A 59 -4.35 -3.81 -11.00
CA VAL A 59 -4.30 -2.93 -9.82
C VAL A 59 -3.75 -3.75 -8.66
N CYS A 60 -2.67 -3.28 -8.02
CA CYS A 60 -2.26 -3.83 -6.74
C CYS A 60 -3.14 -3.25 -5.62
N GLY A 61 -3.88 -4.10 -4.91
CA GLY A 61 -4.81 -3.65 -3.88
C GLY A 61 -5.20 -4.77 -2.93
N PHE A 62 -5.64 -4.37 -1.74
CA PHE A 62 -6.19 -5.26 -0.73
C PHE A 62 -7.37 -4.58 -0.04
N TRP A 63 -8.30 -5.38 0.48
CA TRP A 63 -9.47 -4.89 1.20
C TRP A 63 -9.52 -5.51 2.59
N HIS A 64 -9.11 -4.72 3.57
CA HIS A 64 -9.21 -5.06 4.98
C HIS A 64 -9.95 -3.96 5.72
N LYS A 65 -10.76 -4.33 6.72
CA LYS A 65 -11.28 -3.36 7.69
C LYS A 65 -10.09 -2.75 8.46
N VAL A 66 -10.13 -1.45 8.69
CA VAL A 66 -9.06 -0.73 9.42
C VAL A 66 -8.78 -1.34 10.80
N GLY A 67 -9.82 -1.82 11.50
CA GLY A 67 -9.65 -2.54 12.77
C GLY A 67 -8.81 -3.81 12.65
N ILE A 68 -9.00 -4.59 11.59
CA ILE A 68 -8.21 -5.80 11.33
C ILE A 68 -6.75 -5.44 11.00
N LEU A 69 -6.51 -4.35 10.29
CA LEU A 69 -5.15 -3.86 10.03
C LEU A 69 -4.46 -3.40 11.32
N ALA A 70 -5.19 -2.71 12.18
CA ALA A 70 -4.73 -2.26 13.49
C ALA A 70 -4.32 -3.44 14.38
N GLU A 71 -5.15 -4.49 14.44
CA GLU A 71 -4.84 -5.74 15.14
C GLU A 71 -3.60 -6.44 14.55
N LYS A 72 -3.53 -6.60 13.23
CA LYS A 72 -2.41 -7.28 12.55
C LYS A 72 -1.07 -6.57 12.73
N LEU A 73 -1.10 -5.24 12.85
CA LEU A 73 0.09 -4.41 13.04
C LEU A 73 0.34 -4.04 14.50
N CYS A 74 -0.48 -4.51 15.44
CA CYS A 74 -0.41 -4.17 16.86
C CYS A 74 -0.35 -2.65 17.13
N VAL A 75 -1.15 -1.87 16.39
CA VAL A 75 -1.25 -0.41 16.53
C VAL A 75 -2.70 0.02 16.70
N SER A 76 -2.94 1.29 17.05
CA SER A 76 -4.30 1.82 17.13
C SER A 76 -4.92 2.03 15.75
N VAL A 77 -6.26 1.99 15.66
CA VAL A 77 -7.01 2.42 14.47
C VAL A 77 -6.66 3.85 14.05
N ARG A 78 -6.41 4.75 15.01
CA ARG A 78 -5.96 6.12 14.76
C ARG A 78 -4.61 6.15 14.04
N THR A 79 -3.69 5.26 14.44
CA THR A 79 -2.38 5.12 13.80
C THR A 79 -2.53 4.64 12.36
N ILE A 80 -3.36 3.63 12.10
CA ILE A 80 -3.63 3.17 10.73
C ILE A 80 -4.20 4.30 9.87
N ASN A 81 -5.22 5.00 10.35
CA ASN A 81 -5.81 6.14 9.61
C ASN A 81 -4.78 7.24 9.33
N SER A 82 -3.88 7.54 10.28
CA SER A 82 -2.80 8.51 10.09
C SER A 82 -1.79 8.04 9.03
N ILE A 83 -1.43 6.75 9.03
CA ILE A 83 -0.54 6.15 8.04
C ILE A 83 -1.17 6.20 6.66
N GLU A 84 -2.41 5.71 6.51
CA GLU A 84 -3.12 5.70 5.24
C GLU A 84 -3.30 7.10 4.68
N ARG A 85 -3.63 8.09 5.54
CA ARG A 85 -3.69 9.50 5.15
C ARG A 85 -2.35 10.02 4.64
N GLN A 86 -1.25 9.75 5.33
CA GLN A 86 0.09 10.16 4.88
C GLN A 86 0.43 9.55 3.51
N LEU A 87 0.11 8.27 3.32
CA LEU A 87 0.37 7.56 2.07
C LEU A 87 -0.51 8.08 0.91
N GLU A 88 -1.77 8.40 1.20
CA GLU A 88 -2.71 9.01 0.26
C GLU A 88 -2.29 10.42 -0.16
N GLU A 89 -1.93 11.28 0.81
CA GLU A 89 -1.39 12.63 0.55
C GLU A 89 -0.08 12.58 -0.26
N ALA A 90 0.71 11.52 -0.10
CA ALA A 90 1.92 11.27 -0.90
C ALA A 90 1.65 10.64 -2.28
N GLY A 91 0.39 10.36 -2.62
CA GLY A 91 -0.02 9.73 -3.89
C GLY A 91 0.43 8.27 -4.03
N LEU A 92 0.71 7.58 -2.93
CA LEU A 92 1.20 6.20 -2.93
C LEU A 92 0.08 5.15 -2.86
N ILE A 93 -1.06 5.51 -2.28
CA ILE A 93 -2.25 4.66 -2.22
C ILE A 93 -3.49 5.48 -2.58
N ASN A 94 -4.55 4.80 -3.00
CA ASN A 94 -5.88 5.38 -3.06
C ASN A 94 -6.78 4.62 -2.08
N ARG A 95 -7.56 5.34 -1.28
CA ARG A 95 -8.50 4.76 -0.34
C ARG A 95 -9.89 4.79 -0.94
N THR A 96 -10.52 3.63 -1.08
CA THR A 96 -11.97 3.56 -1.30
C THR A 96 -12.66 3.49 0.04
N VAL A 97 -13.32 4.59 0.41
CA VAL A 97 -14.27 4.58 1.53
C VAL A 97 -15.51 3.86 1.00
N MET A 98 -15.72 2.60 1.38
CA MET A 98 -17.05 2.02 1.23
C MET A 98 -17.96 2.81 2.18
N ALA A 99 -18.88 3.59 1.61
CA ALA A 99 -20.04 4.06 2.35
C ALA A 99 -20.80 2.79 2.78
N ASN A 100 -20.73 2.45 4.05
CA ASN A 100 -21.70 1.51 4.61
C ASN A 100 -23.06 2.21 4.49
N GLY A 101 -23.94 1.68 3.65
CA GLY A 101 -25.37 1.97 3.72
C GLY A 101 -25.97 1.42 5.00
#